data_AF-A0A953YF50-F1
#
_entry.id   AF-A0A953YF50-F1
#
_cell.length_a   1.000
_cell.length_b   1.000
_cell.length_c   1.000
_cell.angle_alpha   90.00
_cell.angle_beta   90.00
_cell.angle_gamma   90.00
#
_symmetry.space_group_name_H-M   'P 1'
#
loop_
_entity.id
_entity.type
_entity.pdbx_description
1 polymer ?
#
loop_
_entity_poly.entity_id
_entity_poly.type
_entity_poly.pdbx_seq_one_letter_code
_entity_poly.pdbx_strand_id
1 'polypeptide(L)'
;SFQALGHRAAALFSSLELARSCVEAALQALDDGAPDAAQLCSLAKARMGECLYDMSNDLIQIHGGIGMTDEFDAGLYLKRARVLEAAFGNRAFHRDRYARLLGY
;
A
#
# COMPACT_ATOMS: atom_id res chain seq x y z
N SER A 1 27.94 -2.33 -9.27
CA SER A 1 26.47 -2.35 -9.35
C SER A 1 25.91 -2.66 -7.97
N PHE A 2 25.03 -1.82 -7.43
CA PHE A 2 24.33 -2.09 -6.17
C PHE A 2 23.10 -2.96 -6.43
N GLN A 3 23.33 -4.23 -6.73
CA GLN A 3 22.26 -5.18 -7.09
C GLN A 3 21.15 -5.24 -6.03
N ALA A 4 21.50 -5.12 -4.74
CA ALA A 4 20.54 -5.10 -3.64
C ALA A 4 19.52 -3.95 -3.72
N LEU A 5 19.94 -2.75 -4.14
CA LEU A 5 19.03 -1.62 -4.33
C LEU A 5 18.12 -1.82 -5.55
N GLY A 6 18.67 -2.35 -6.64
CA GLY A 6 17.90 -2.71 -7.83
C GLY A 6 16.82 -3.76 -7.55
N HIS A 7 17.18 -4.82 -6.83
CA HIS A 7 16.21 -5.86 -6.42
C HIS A 7 15.11 -5.30 -5.51
N ARG A 8 15.46 -4.43 -4.56
CA ARG A 8 14.47 -3.78 -3.68
C ARG A 8 13.52 -2.89 -4.47
N ALA A 9 14.05 -2.04 -5.37
CA ALA A 9 13.23 -1.20 -6.22
C ALA A 9 12.29 -2.01 -7.13
N ALA A 10 12.77 -3.10 -7.72
CA ALA A 10 11.94 -3.99 -8.53
C ALA A 10 10.81 -4.66 -7.70
N ALA A 11 11.10 -5.11 -6.48
CA ALA A 11 10.10 -5.69 -5.60
C ALA A 11 9.01 -4.67 -5.18
N LEU A 12 9.42 -3.44 -4.86
CA LEU A 12 8.49 -2.34 -4.55
C LEU A 12 7.61 -2.00 -5.76
N PHE A 13 8.20 -1.96 -6.97
CA PHE A 13 7.46 -1.74 -8.20
C PHE A 13 6.41 -2.84 -8.43
N SER A 14 6.78 -4.11 -8.31
CA SER A 14 5.81 -5.21 -8.43
C SER A 14 4.69 -5.13 -7.38
N SER A 15 5.01 -4.75 -6.14
CA SER A 15 4.02 -4.54 -5.08
C SER A 15 3.06 -3.39 -5.41
N LEU A 16 3.58 -2.29 -5.97
CA LEU A 16 2.77 -1.14 -6.40
C LEU A 16 1.82 -1.52 -7.53
N GLU A 17 2.29 -2.23 -8.54
CA GLU A 17 1.45 -2.66 -9.67
C GLU A 17 0.34 -3.60 -9.20
N LEU A 18 0.64 -4.56 -8.32
CA LEU A 18 -0.39 -5.42 -7.73
C LEU A 18 -1.42 -4.62 -6.92
N ALA A 19 -0.97 -3.69 -6.08
CA ALA A 19 -1.87 -2.85 -5.29
C ALA A 19 -2.74 -1.94 -6.18
N ARG A 20 -2.18 -1.40 -7.27
CA ARG A 20 -2.90 -0.64 -8.28
C ARG A 20 -3.98 -1.49 -8.94
N SER A 21 -3.66 -2.71 -9.40
CA SER A 21 -4.65 -3.60 -9.99
C SER A 21 -5.80 -3.93 -9.02
N CYS A 22 -5.53 -4.11 -7.72
CA CYS A 22 -6.60 -4.29 -6.74
C CYS A 22 -7.50 -3.06 -6.60
N VAL A 23 -6.93 -1.84 -6.64
CA VAL A 23 -7.70 -0.59 -6.59
C VAL A 23 -8.55 -0.43 -7.84
N GLU A 24 -8.00 -0.67 -9.03
CA GLU A 24 -8.74 -0.60 -10.30
C GLU A 24 -9.89 -1.62 -10.34
N ALA A 25 -9.67 -2.85 -9.89
CA ALA A 25 -10.73 -3.85 -9.77
C ALA A 25 -11.84 -3.44 -8.79
N ALA A 26 -11.49 -2.83 -7.66
CA ALA A 26 -12.47 -2.34 -6.70
C ALA A 26 -13.29 -1.16 -7.26
N LEU A 27 -12.65 -0.24 -8.00
CA LEU A 27 -13.34 0.86 -8.65
C LEU A 27 -14.31 0.36 -9.74
N GLN A 28 -13.86 -0.56 -10.60
CA GLN A 28 -14.72 -1.18 -11.61
C GLN A 28 -15.93 -1.87 -10.98
N ALA A 29 -15.72 -2.63 -9.90
CA ALA A 29 -16.81 -3.30 -9.19
C ALA A 29 -17.81 -2.31 -8.56
N LEU A 30 -17.34 -1.15 -8.09
CA LEU A 30 -18.23 -0.09 -7.60
C LEU A 30 -19.05 0.52 -8.75
N ASP A 31 -18.42 0.80 -9.89
CA ASP A 31 -19.08 1.37 -11.07
C ASP A 31 -20.15 0.42 -11.63
N ASP A 32 -19.86 -0.88 -11.64
CA ASP A 32 -20.77 -1.92 -12.14
C ASP A 32 -21.86 -2.32 -11.12
N GLY A 33 -21.79 -1.82 -9.87
CA GLY A 33 -22.68 -2.25 -8.79
C GLY A 33 -22.54 -3.74 -8.44
N ALA A 34 -21.33 -4.29 -8.59
CA ALA A 34 -21.07 -5.71 -8.41
C ALA A 34 -21.33 -6.16 -6.96
N PRO A 35 -21.85 -7.38 -6.75
CA PRO A 35 -22.20 -7.88 -5.42
C PRO A 35 -20.98 -8.07 -4.50
N ASP A 36 -19.77 -8.16 -5.07
CA ASP A 36 -18.51 -8.32 -4.37
C ASP A 36 -17.71 -7.00 -4.22
N ALA A 37 -18.28 -5.86 -4.58
CA ALA A 37 -17.61 -4.56 -4.49
C ALA A 37 -17.08 -4.26 -3.07
N ALA A 38 -17.83 -4.66 -2.04
CA ALA A 38 -17.43 -4.50 -0.65
C ALA A 38 -16.17 -5.31 -0.31
N GLN A 39 -16.05 -6.53 -0.82
CA GLN A 39 -14.89 -7.40 -0.65
C GLN A 39 -13.68 -6.77 -1.35
N LEU A 40 -13.84 -6.38 -2.62
CA LEU A 40 -12.78 -5.81 -3.43
C LEU A 40 -12.25 -4.49 -2.85
N CYS A 41 -13.13 -3.64 -2.31
CA CYS A 41 -12.70 -2.42 -1.61
C CYS A 41 -11.80 -2.71 -0.39
N SER A 42 -12.14 -3.73 0.41
CA SER A 42 -11.29 -4.13 1.54
C SER A 42 -9.97 -4.74 1.08
N LEU A 43 -9.98 -5.59 0.04
CA LEU A 43 -8.77 -6.13 -0.56
C LEU A 43 -7.85 -5.00 -1.05
N ALA A 44 -8.40 -4.04 -1.81
CA ALA A 44 -7.68 -2.89 -2.32
C ALA A 44 -7.05 -2.06 -1.20
N LYS A 45 -7.82 -1.71 -0.16
CA LYS A 45 -7.30 -0.92 0.97
C LYS A 45 -6.21 -1.67 1.75
N ALA A 46 -6.36 -2.98 1.95
CA ALA A 46 -5.35 -3.80 2.60
C ALA A 46 -4.04 -3.87 1.79
N ARG A 47 -4.14 -4.10 0.47
CA ARG A 47 -2.97 -4.22 -0.43
C ARG A 47 -2.26 -2.89 -0.64
N MET A 48 -2.99 -1.81 -0.88
CA MET A 48 -2.40 -0.48 -1.00
C MET A 48 -1.76 -0.02 0.30
N GLY A 49 -2.40 -0.31 1.44
CA GLY A 49 -1.82 -0.02 2.75
C GLY A 49 -0.52 -0.79 3.02
N GLU A 50 -0.35 -1.99 2.45
CA GLU A 50 0.86 -2.82 2.58
C GLU A 50 1.98 -2.25 1.73
N CYS A 51 1.69 -2.01 0.46
CA CYS A 51 2.61 -1.35 -0.47
C CYS A 51 3.10 0.00 0.06
N LEU A 52 2.20 0.86 0.55
CA LEU A 52 2.57 2.19 1.05
C LEU A 52 3.45 2.12 2.30
N TYR A 53 3.23 1.13 3.18
CA TYR A 53 4.07 0.94 4.36
C TYR A 53 5.49 0.56 3.96
N ASP A 54 5.66 -0.43 3.09
CA ASP A 54 6.97 -0.88 2.65
C ASP A 54 7.68 0.23 1.87
N MET A 55 7.00 0.86 0.92
CA MET A 55 7.58 1.91 0.07
C MET A 55 8.01 3.14 0.88
N SER A 56 7.22 3.56 1.87
CA SER A 56 7.58 4.70 2.72
C SER A 56 8.77 4.41 3.64
N ASN A 57 8.91 3.18 4.14
CA ASN A 57 10.08 2.77 4.92
C ASN A 57 11.33 2.62 4.05
N ASP A 58 11.18 2.02 2.87
CA ASP A 58 12.30 1.81 1.96
C ASP A 58 12.79 3.10 1.32
N LEU A 59 11.93 4.10 1.14
CA LEU A 59 12.34 5.43 0.69
C LEU A 59 13.41 6.03 1.61
N ILE A 60 13.27 5.86 2.93
CA ILE A 60 14.28 6.25 3.92
C ILE A 60 15.56 5.41 3.73
N GLN A 61 15.43 4.08 3.67
CA GLN A 61 16.57 3.17 3.67
C GLN A 61 17.42 3.25 2.39
N ILE A 62 16.80 3.45 1.23
CA ILE A 62 17.49 3.58 -0.06
C ILE A 62 18.36 4.84 -0.08
N HIS A 63 17.90 5.92 0.56
CA HIS A 63 18.63 7.19 0.63
C HIS A 63 19.59 7.25 1.83
N GLY A 64 19.43 6.38 2.83
CA GLY A 64 20.29 6.34 4.00
C GLY A 64 20.14 7.58 4.87
N GLY A 65 21.26 8.15 5.33
CA GLY A 65 21.26 9.28 6.27
C GLY A 65 20.46 10.50 5.79
N ILE A 66 20.56 10.86 4.50
CA ILE A 66 19.82 12.02 3.95
C ILE A 66 18.30 11.81 4.02
N GLY A 67 17.81 10.56 3.95
CA GLY A 67 16.39 10.25 4.06
C GLY A 67 15.80 10.59 5.44
N MET A 68 16.63 10.69 6.48
CA MET A 68 16.20 11.07 7.83
C MET A 68 16.21 12.58 8.08
N THR A 69 16.69 13.37 7.12
CA THR A 69 16.79 14.84 7.22
C THR A 69 15.58 15.51 6.58
N ASP A 70 15.36 16.79 6.90
CA ASP A 70 14.35 17.62 6.22
C ASP A 70 14.84 18.17 4.86
N GLU A 71 16.07 17.83 4.43
CA GLU A 71 16.62 18.21 3.12
C GLU A 71 16.08 17.32 1.99
N PHE A 72 15.51 16.17 2.33
CA PHE A 72 14.85 15.25 1.42
C PHE A 72 13.48 14.82 1.95
N ASP A 73 12.45 14.83 1.10
CA ASP A 73 11.06 14.65 1.51
C ASP A 73 10.68 13.22 1.98
N ALA A 74 11.64 12.31 2.15
CA ALA A 74 11.34 10.94 2.59
C ALA A 74 10.61 10.91 3.95
N GLY A 75 11.04 11.73 4.90
CA GLY A 75 10.36 11.88 6.19
C GLY A 75 8.93 12.45 6.07
N LEU A 76 8.69 13.37 5.11
CA LEU A 76 7.36 13.90 4.82
C LEU A 76 6.42 12.79 4.32
N TYR A 77 6.86 11.98 3.36
CA TYR A 77 6.06 10.89 2.81
C TYR A 77 5.80 9.78 3.84
N LEU A 78 6.77 9.46 4.69
CA LEU A 78 6.59 8.51 5.79
C LEU A 78 5.49 8.97 6.77
N LYS A 79 5.52 10.24 7.21
CA LYS A 79 4.51 10.81 8.10
C LYS A 79 3.11 10.75 7.47
N ARG A 80 2.98 11.10 6.18
CA ARG A 80 1.71 11.01 5.44
C ARG A 80 1.22 9.56 5.31
N ALA A 81 2.12 8.63 5.03
CA ALA A 81 1.80 7.21 4.91
C ALA A 81 1.16 6.66 6.20
N ARG A 82 1.68 7.04 7.38
CA ARG A 82 1.14 6.60 8.67
C ARG A 82 -0.27 7.16 8.95
N VAL A 83 -0.54 8.39 8.54
CA VAL A 83 -1.90 8.97 8.64
C VAL A 83 -2.88 8.22 7.72
N LEU A 84 -2.50 7.97 6.47
CA LEU A 84 -3.34 7.24 5.50
C LEU A 84 -3.57 5.77 5.89
N GLU A 85 -2.60 5.15 6.56
CA GLU A 85 -2.72 3.80 7.10
C GLU A 85 -3.80 3.70 8.16
N ALA A 86 -3.90 4.69 9.06
CA ALA A 86 -4.94 4.73 10.08
C ALA A 86 -6.31 5.15 9.54
N ALA A 87 -6.33 5.96 8.47
CA ALA A 87 -7.56 6.44 7.86
C ALA A 87 -8.41 5.31 7.25
N PHE A 88 -9.72 5.34 7.54
CA PHE A 88 -10.73 4.43 7.02
C PHE A 88 -10.47 2.94 7.31
N GLY A 89 -9.74 2.65 8.40
CA GLY A 89 -9.33 1.30 8.77
C GLY A 89 -7.97 0.91 8.20
N ASN A 90 -7.17 0.26 9.04
CA ASN A 90 -5.83 -0.19 8.70
C ASN A 90 -5.83 -1.55 7.98
N ARG A 91 -4.64 -2.04 7.60
CA ARG A 91 -4.47 -3.33 6.91
C ARG A 91 -5.11 -4.50 7.66
N ALA A 92 -4.93 -4.56 8.98
CA ALA A 92 -5.45 -5.66 9.79
C ALA A 92 -6.99 -5.66 9.79
N PHE A 93 -7.60 -4.49 9.97
CA PHE A 93 -9.04 -4.31 9.88
C PHE A 93 -9.59 -4.77 8.53
N HIS A 94 -8.97 -4.34 7.42
CA HIS A 94 -9.46 -4.71 6.09
C HIS A 94 -9.22 -6.17 5.72
N ARG A 95 -8.14 -6.80 6.22
CA ARG A 95 -7.92 -8.25 6.07
C ARG A 95 -9.01 -9.06 6.80
N ASP A 96 -9.32 -8.69 8.03
CA ASP A 96 -10.39 -9.30 8.82
C ASP A 96 -11.78 -9.06 8.20
N ARG A 97 -12.08 -7.84 7.76
CA ARG A 97 -13.33 -7.53 7.05
C ARG A 97 -13.46 -8.33 5.75
N TYR A 98 -12.39 -8.48 4.98
CA TYR A 98 -12.38 -9.28 3.76
C TYR A 98 -12.70 -10.75 4.05
N ALA A 99 -12.09 -11.34 5.09
CA ALA A 99 -12.37 -12.71 5.53
C ALA A 99 -13.84 -12.91 5.91
N ARG A 100 -14.39 -12.02 6.75
CA ARG A 100 -15.79 -12.07 7.18
C ARG A 100 -16.78 -11.97 6.02
N LEU A 101 -16.50 -11.12 5.04
CA LEU A 101 -17.34 -10.99 3.84
C LEU A 101 -17.27 -12.21 2.91
N LEU A 102 -16.24 -13.05 3.05
CA LEU A 102 -16.13 -14.34 2.37
C LEU A 102 -16.67 -15.52 3.19
N GLY A 103 -17.12 -15.27 4.43
CA GLY A 103 -17.65 -16.30 5.32
C GLY A 103 -16.62 -17.07 6.14
N TYR A 104 -15.39 -16.53 6.28
CA TYR A 104 -14.37 -17.01 7.22
C TYR A 104 -14.39 -16.19 8.52
#